data_AF-A0AAW2H3B6-F1
#
_entry.id   AF-A0AAW2H3B6-F1
#
_cell.length_a   1.000
_cell.length_b   1.000
_cell.length_c   1.000
_cell.angle_alpha   90.00
_cell.angle_beta   90.00
_cell.angle_gamma   90.00
#
_symmetry.space_group_name_H-M   'P 1'
#
loop_
_entity.id
_entity.type
_entity.pdbx_description
1 polymer ?
#
loop_
_entity_poly.entity_id
_entity_poly.type
_entity_poly.pdbx_seq_one_letter_code
_entity_poly.pdbx_strand_id
1 'polypeptide(L)'
;MKVIVHRKLVEILAVMTEDWNDCTDSISIRETERKAKMSDRIANAIVTLHTMTIVAYCIGIILADVDIANTTEELPLINKLDIPINITTQSTYRIILIVEFLFMILCGWAAGITNSFLLTLILHTAGQIEIMRYWLVQLVPRKNETKSIAKTTNKIIRKHQKIIGFSKNIENLYSYIALLQFVSNTIMICSLGFLIVTVSITDRAIIF
;
A
#
# COMPACT_ATOMS: atom_id res chain seq x y z
N MET A 1 8.85 -19.68 5.14
CA MET A 1 8.14 -18.53 4.54
C MET A 1 8.85 -17.19 4.79
N LYS A 2 9.13 -16.77 6.05
CA LYS A 2 9.83 -15.49 6.36
C LYS A 2 11.18 -15.30 5.64
N VAL A 3 12.03 -16.34 5.59
CA VAL A 3 13.35 -16.28 4.92
C VAL A 3 13.22 -16.02 3.40
N ILE A 4 12.17 -16.58 2.77
CA ILE A 4 11.94 -16.45 1.32
C ILE A 4 11.50 -15.02 0.98
N VAL A 5 10.58 -14.46 1.77
CA VAL A 5 10.09 -13.08 1.61
C VAL A 5 11.24 -12.08 1.80
N HIS A 6 12.02 -12.24 2.86
CA HIS A 6 13.17 -11.37 3.13
C HIS A 6 14.20 -11.41 1.99
N ARG A 7 14.56 -12.61 1.51
CA ARG A 7 15.48 -12.76 0.38
C ARG A 7 14.96 -12.07 -0.87
N LYS A 8 13.66 -12.23 -1.19
CA LYS A 8 13.04 -11.62 -2.37
C LYS A 8 12.99 -10.10 -2.28
N LEU A 9 12.74 -9.55 -1.09
CA LEU A 9 12.80 -8.12 -0.85
C LEU A 9 14.21 -7.57 -1.11
N VAL A 10 15.24 -8.23 -0.60
CA VAL A 10 16.64 -7.84 -0.82
C VAL A 10 17.01 -7.90 -2.31
N GLU A 11 16.61 -8.95 -3.02
CA GLU A 11 16.81 -9.06 -4.48
C GLU A 11 16.13 -7.91 -5.24
N ILE A 12 14.90 -7.55 -4.89
CA ILE A 12 14.17 -6.42 -5.49
C ILE A 12 14.92 -5.10 -5.28
N LEU A 13 15.32 -4.81 -4.04
CA LEU A 13 16.03 -3.57 -3.71
C LEU A 13 17.40 -3.49 -4.39
N ALA A 14 18.11 -4.62 -4.50
CA ALA A 14 19.38 -4.69 -5.22
C ALA A 14 19.19 -4.38 -6.71
N VAL A 15 18.16 -4.94 -7.36
CA VAL A 15 17.85 -4.66 -8.78
C VAL A 15 17.49 -3.20 -8.99
N MET A 16 16.68 -2.60 -8.10
CA MET A 16 16.35 -1.16 -8.18
C MET A 16 17.60 -0.28 -8.03
N THR A 17 18.51 -0.64 -7.14
CA THR A 17 19.77 0.08 -6.92
C THR A 17 20.68 -0.02 -8.14
N GLU A 18 20.81 -1.21 -8.73
CA GLU A 18 21.56 -1.42 -9.96
C GLU A 18 20.95 -0.62 -11.13
N ASP A 19 19.62 -0.66 -11.30
CA ASP A 19 18.93 0.12 -12.33
C ASP A 19 19.13 1.64 -12.15
N TRP A 20 19.17 2.13 -10.92
CA TRP A 20 19.48 3.53 -10.61
C TRP A 20 20.91 3.88 -11.03
N ASN A 21 21.88 3.03 -10.71
CA ASN A 21 23.28 3.25 -11.05
C ASN A 21 23.56 3.12 -12.56
N ASP A 22 22.78 2.31 -13.28
CA ASP A 22 22.87 2.14 -14.73
C ASP A 22 22.28 3.33 -15.53
N CYS A 23 21.58 4.26 -14.86
CA CYS A 23 21.02 5.45 -15.48
C CYS A 23 22.12 6.43 -15.87
N THR A 24 22.48 6.41 -17.16
CA THR A 24 23.61 7.19 -17.69
C THR A 24 23.16 8.28 -18.68
N ASP A 25 21.99 8.13 -19.29
CA ASP A 25 21.42 9.13 -20.20
C ASP A 25 20.40 10.04 -19.51
N SER A 26 20.29 11.28 -19.99
CA SER A 26 19.43 12.31 -19.39
C SER A 26 17.96 11.89 -19.29
N ILE A 27 17.50 11.04 -20.22
CA ILE A 27 16.13 10.53 -20.25
C ILE A 27 15.92 9.44 -19.21
N SER A 28 16.87 8.51 -19.03
CA SER A 28 16.76 7.48 -17.99
C SER A 28 16.78 8.09 -16.59
N ILE A 29 17.63 9.09 -16.36
CA ILE A 29 17.69 9.83 -15.09
C ILE A 29 16.36 10.54 -14.83
N ARG A 30 15.87 11.32 -15.81
CA ARG A 30 14.62 12.08 -15.68
C ARG A 30 13.41 11.17 -15.42
N GLU A 31 13.30 10.06 -16.15
CA GLU A 31 12.16 9.16 -15.99
C GLU A 31 12.18 8.45 -14.63
N THR A 32 13.35 7.98 -14.21
CA THR A 32 13.51 7.32 -12.90
C THR A 32 13.23 8.30 -11.75
N GLU A 33 13.74 9.53 -11.82
CA GLU A 33 13.45 10.59 -10.83
C GLU A 33 11.96 10.95 -10.79
N ARG A 34 11.30 11.06 -11.96
CA ARG A 34 9.87 11.34 -12.06
C ARG A 34 9.03 10.24 -11.39
N LYS A 35 9.33 8.97 -11.67
CA LYS A 35 8.64 7.84 -11.02
C LYS A 35 8.90 7.81 -9.52
N ALA A 36 10.13 8.05 -9.06
CA ALA A 36 10.46 8.11 -7.64
C ALA A 36 9.67 9.20 -6.91
N LYS A 37 9.66 10.44 -7.44
CA LYS A 37 8.87 11.55 -6.87
C LYS A 37 7.37 11.26 -6.86
N MET A 38 6.85 10.66 -7.93
CA MET A 38 5.44 10.26 -7.98
C MET A 38 5.14 9.23 -6.90
N SER A 39 6.01 8.23 -6.74
CA SER A 39 5.88 7.19 -5.74
C SER A 39 5.85 7.75 -4.32
N ASP A 40 6.78 8.65 -4.00
CA ASP A 40 6.87 9.33 -2.71
C ASP A 40 5.60 10.11 -2.39
N ARG A 41 5.07 10.86 -3.37
CA ARG A 41 3.83 11.63 -3.21
C ARG A 41 2.64 10.71 -2.93
N ILE A 42 2.51 9.61 -3.68
CA ILE A 42 1.40 8.68 -3.49
C ILE A 42 1.53 7.94 -2.16
N ALA A 43 2.73 7.50 -1.78
CA ALA A 43 2.98 6.86 -0.49
C ALA A 43 2.60 7.77 0.69
N ASN A 44 3.05 9.03 0.65
CA ASN A 44 2.70 10.02 1.67
C ASN A 44 1.20 10.31 1.70
N ALA A 45 0.55 10.40 0.54
CA ALA A 45 -0.90 10.57 0.46
C ALA A 45 -1.65 9.37 1.09
N ILE A 46 -1.21 8.14 0.82
CA ILE A 46 -1.80 6.91 1.40
C ILE A 46 -1.67 6.90 2.92
N VAL A 47 -0.46 7.15 3.45
CA VAL A 47 -0.22 7.18 4.91
C VAL A 47 -1.06 8.28 5.57
N THR A 48 -1.13 9.46 4.95
CA THR A 48 -1.94 10.58 5.45
C THR A 48 -3.43 10.23 5.45
N LEU A 49 -3.94 9.65 4.37
CA LEU A 49 -5.35 9.23 4.26
C LEU A 49 -5.73 8.17 5.31
N HIS A 50 -4.89 7.16 5.51
CA HIS A 50 -5.11 6.17 6.57
C HIS A 50 -5.14 6.82 7.96
N THR A 51 -4.19 7.71 8.24
CA THR A 51 -4.12 8.43 9.52
C THR A 51 -5.35 9.30 9.74
N MET A 52 -5.74 10.10 8.75
CA MET A 52 -6.93 10.95 8.82
C MET A 52 -8.21 10.15 9.05
N THR A 53 -8.37 9.01 8.35
CA THR A 53 -9.55 8.14 8.50
C THR A 53 -9.66 7.59 9.92
N ILE A 54 -8.56 7.11 10.49
CA ILE A 54 -8.54 6.54 11.84
C ILE A 54 -8.79 7.63 12.89
N VAL A 55 -8.18 8.80 12.74
CA VAL A 55 -8.45 9.94 13.63
C VAL A 55 -9.92 10.34 13.57
N ALA A 56 -10.49 10.48 12.38
CA ALA A 56 -11.91 10.83 12.20
C ALA A 56 -12.85 9.78 12.82
N TYR A 57 -12.50 8.49 12.71
CA TYR A 57 -13.25 7.40 13.33
C TYR A 57 -13.21 7.44 14.86
N CYS A 58 -12.06 7.75 15.46
CA CYS A 58 -11.87 7.64 16.91
C CYS A 58 -12.21 8.91 17.69
N ILE A 59 -12.15 10.09 17.06
CA ILE A 59 -12.19 11.37 17.76
C ILE A 59 -13.44 11.55 18.62
N GLY A 60 -14.62 11.10 18.13
CA GLY A 60 -15.87 11.19 18.87
C GLY A 60 -15.88 10.34 20.15
N ILE A 61 -15.30 9.14 20.09
CA ILE A 61 -15.23 8.21 21.23
C ILE A 61 -14.19 8.69 22.24
N ILE A 62 -13.04 9.19 21.78
CA ILE A 62 -11.95 9.68 22.65
C ILE A 62 -12.37 10.95 23.41
N LEU A 63 -13.16 11.83 22.78
CA LEU A 63 -13.62 13.09 23.39
C LEU A 63 -14.92 12.94 24.18
N ALA A 64 -15.62 11.80 24.07
CA ALA A 64 -16.85 11.56 24.82
C ALA A 64 -16.57 11.57 26.34
N ASP A 65 -17.34 12.34 27.09
CA ASP A 65 -17.30 12.33 28.54
C ASP A 65 -18.21 11.21 29.06
N VAL A 66 -17.60 10.06 29.36
CA VAL A 66 -18.31 8.84 29.77
C VAL A 66 -18.09 8.61 31.26
N ASP A 67 -19.19 8.48 32.01
CA ASP A 67 -19.18 8.11 33.43
C ASP A 67 -19.30 6.58 33.60
N ILE A 68 -18.19 5.96 33.99
CA ILE A 68 -18.10 4.50 34.19
C ILE A 68 -18.92 4.02 35.40
N ALA A 69 -19.28 4.91 36.33
CA ALA A 69 -20.13 4.54 37.46
C ALA A 69 -21.60 4.28 37.04
N ASN A 70 -22.02 4.82 35.89
CA ASN A 70 -23.38 4.71 35.40
C ASN A 70 -23.56 3.40 34.61
N THR A 71 -23.83 2.31 35.34
CA THR A 71 -23.72 0.90 34.90
C THR A 71 -24.83 0.44 33.92
N THR A 72 -25.63 1.36 33.38
CA THR A 72 -26.86 1.03 32.64
C THR A 72 -26.67 0.98 31.12
N GLU A 73 -25.56 1.49 30.59
CA GLU A 73 -25.27 1.53 29.15
C GLU A 73 -23.98 0.77 28.78
N GLU A 74 -23.93 0.16 27.59
CA GLU A 74 -22.71 -0.44 27.05
C GLU A 74 -21.62 0.64 26.91
N LEU A 75 -20.44 0.39 27.48
CA LEU A 75 -19.33 1.33 27.42
C LEU A 75 -18.85 1.49 25.95
N PRO A 76 -18.80 2.72 25.39
CA PRO A 76 -18.39 2.91 24.01
C PRO A 76 -16.89 2.64 23.87
N LEU A 77 -16.55 1.51 23.26
CA LEU A 77 -15.18 1.15 22.88
C LEU A 77 -14.98 1.41 21.38
N ILE A 78 -13.74 1.71 20.97
CA ILE A 78 -13.44 2.01 19.57
C ILE A 78 -13.64 0.76 18.71
N ASN A 79 -13.30 -0.40 19.25
CA ASN A 79 -13.69 -1.69 18.71
C ASN A 79 -14.54 -2.40 19.76
N LYS A 80 -15.67 -3.00 19.37
CA LYS A 80 -16.43 -3.92 20.24
C LYS A 80 -15.64 -5.21 20.40
N LEU A 81 -14.60 -5.17 21.22
CA LEU A 81 -13.77 -6.32 21.56
C LEU A 81 -14.21 -6.81 22.94
N ASP A 82 -14.59 -8.09 23.06
CA ASP A 82 -14.83 -8.71 24.36
C ASP A 82 -13.47 -8.97 25.03
N ILE A 83 -12.96 -7.95 25.70
CA ILE A 83 -11.69 -8.05 26.42
C ILE A 83 -11.99 -8.57 27.83
N PRO A 84 -11.32 -9.63 28.32
CA PRO A 84 -11.47 -10.13 29.69
C PRO A 84 -10.83 -9.19 30.74
N ILE A 85 -10.74 -7.89 30.45
CA ILE A 85 -10.23 -6.86 31.35
C ILE A 85 -11.41 -6.13 31.96
N ASN A 86 -11.53 -6.22 33.29
CA ASN A 86 -12.59 -5.53 34.01
C ASN A 86 -12.32 -4.02 33.99
N ILE A 87 -13.16 -3.25 33.31
CA ILE A 87 -13.04 -1.79 33.21
C ILE A 87 -13.66 -1.17 34.47
N THR A 88 -12.86 -1.08 35.53
CA THR A 88 -13.34 -0.65 36.85
C THR A 88 -13.10 0.83 37.16
N THR A 89 -12.26 1.52 36.37
CA THR A 89 -11.90 2.93 36.63
C THR A 89 -11.78 3.74 35.34
N GLN A 90 -11.98 5.07 35.45
CA GLN A 90 -11.83 6.02 34.33
C GLN A 90 -10.45 5.96 33.68
N SER A 91 -9.41 5.80 34.49
CA SER A 91 -8.03 5.69 34.02
C SER A 91 -7.83 4.43 33.18
N THR A 92 -8.34 3.27 33.63
CA THR A 92 -8.25 2.01 32.87
C THR A 92 -8.95 2.13 31.52
N TYR A 93 -10.15 2.72 31.48
CA TYR A 93 -10.89 2.94 30.24
C TYR A 93 -10.12 3.82 29.24
N ARG A 94 -9.59 4.97 29.70
CA ARG A 94 -8.79 5.87 28.84
C ARG A 94 -7.53 5.19 28.29
N ILE A 95 -6.86 4.36 29.09
CA ILE A 95 -5.69 3.59 28.64
C ILE A 95 -6.09 2.61 27.53
N ILE A 96 -7.21 1.89 27.69
CA ILE A 96 -7.72 0.97 26.67
C ILE A 96 -7.99 1.70 25.36
N LEU A 97 -8.70 2.84 25.40
CA LEU A 97 -8.98 3.65 24.20
C LEU A 97 -7.70 4.09 23.48
N ILE A 98 -6.67 4.53 24.23
CA ILE A 98 -5.38 4.93 23.64
C ILE A 98 -4.70 3.73 22.99
N VAL A 99 -4.71 2.56 23.64
CA VAL A 99 -4.11 1.34 23.09
C VAL A 99 -4.83 0.90 21.82
N GLU A 100 -6.16 0.91 21.81
CA GLU A 100 -6.97 0.60 20.62
C GLU A 100 -6.68 1.58 19.47
N PHE A 101 -6.62 2.87 19.77
CA PHE A 101 -6.28 3.90 18.79
C PHE A 101 -4.88 3.67 18.18
N LEU A 102 -3.87 3.44 19.00
CA LEU A 102 -2.51 3.17 18.55
C LEU A 102 -2.43 1.88 17.72
N PHE A 103 -3.12 0.84 18.15
CA PHE A 103 -3.19 -0.43 17.42
C PHE A 103 -3.77 -0.23 16.01
N MET A 104 -4.87 0.51 15.89
CA MET A 104 -5.46 0.80 14.59
C MET A 104 -4.56 1.65 13.69
N ILE A 105 -3.88 2.66 14.25
CA ILE A 105 -2.87 3.44 13.49
C ILE A 105 -1.78 2.51 12.94
N LEU A 106 -1.25 1.61 13.77
CA LEU A 106 -0.22 0.67 13.33
C LEU A 106 -0.73 -0.28 12.24
N CYS A 107 -1.95 -0.82 12.37
CA CYS A 107 -2.57 -1.64 11.35
C CYS A 107 -2.78 -0.86 10.04
N GLY A 108 -3.29 0.36 10.13
CA GLY A 108 -3.50 1.25 8.99
C GLY A 108 -2.20 1.59 8.27
N TRP A 109 -1.13 1.89 9.02
CA TRP A 109 0.19 2.14 8.46
C TRP A 109 0.80 0.89 7.82
N ALA A 110 0.67 -0.28 8.45
CA ALA A 110 1.16 -1.53 7.88
C ALA A 110 0.48 -1.83 6.52
N ALA A 111 -0.84 -1.65 6.43
CA ALA A 111 -1.58 -1.79 5.18
C ALA A 111 -1.16 -0.72 4.15
N GLY A 112 -1.08 0.54 4.57
CA GLY A 112 -0.69 1.66 3.72
C GLY A 112 0.72 1.52 3.14
N ILE A 113 1.70 1.14 3.96
CA ILE A 113 3.09 0.88 3.54
C ILE A 113 3.13 -0.30 2.57
N THR A 114 2.38 -1.37 2.84
CA THR A 114 2.33 -2.55 1.97
C THR A 114 1.80 -2.21 0.58
N ASN A 115 0.71 -1.43 0.51
CA ASN A 115 0.13 -0.98 -0.76
C ASN A 115 1.04 0.02 -1.49
N SER A 116 1.64 0.95 -0.75
CA SER A 116 2.56 1.95 -1.29
C SER A 116 3.81 1.30 -1.87
N PHE A 117 4.37 0.30 -1.18
CA PHE A 117 5.54 -0.42 -1.67
C PHE A 117 5.23 -1.18 -2.97
N LEU A 118 4.09 -1.87 -3.08
CA LEU A 118 3.67 -2.50 -4.34
C LEU A 118 3.57 -1.48 -5.48
N LEU A 119 2.96 -0.34 -5.22
CA LEU A 119 2.84 0.73 -6.21
C LEU A 119 4.21 1.26 -6.65
N THR A 120 5.16 1.46 -5.72
CA THR A 120 6.54 1.83 -6.04
C THR A 120 7.18 0.85 -7.00
N LEU A 121 7.03 -0.46 -6.75
CA LEU A 121 7.60 -1.50 -7.61
C LEU A 121 6.97 -1.49 -9.02
N ILE A 122 5.66 -1.28 -9.10
CA ILE A 122 4.95 -1.15 -10.38
C ILE A 122 5.41 0.11 -11.13
N LEU A 123 5.52 1.25 -10.45
CA LEU A 123 6.00 2.50 -11.05
C LEU A 123 7.45 2.40 -11.52
N HIS A 124 8.33 1.75 -10.75
CA HIS A 124 9.70 1.45 -11.16
C HIS A 124 9.71 0.63 -12.44
N THR A 125 8.97 -0.48 -12.46
CA THR A 125 8.85 -1.36 -13.63
C THR A 125 8.34 -0.59 -14.85
N ALA A 126 7.31 0.24 -14.68
CA ALA A 126 6.77 1.08 -15.74
C ALA A 126 7.82 2.08 -16.26
N GLY A 127 8.63 2.68 -15.37
CA GLY A 127 9.75 3.54 -15.76
C GLY A 127 10.82 2.80 -16.56
N GLN A 128 11.18 1.58 -16.15
CA GLN A 128 12.14 0.75 -16.90
C GLN A 128 11.61 0.38 -18.29
N ILE A 129 10.31 0.11 -18.43
CA ILE A 129 9.65 -0.13 -19.72
C ILE A 129 9.68 1.12 -20.60
N GLU A 130 9.43 2.30 -20.03
CA GLU A 130 9.44 3.58 -20.75
C GLU A 130 10.85 3.92 -21.28
N ILE A 131 11.89 3.66 -20.49
CA ILE A 131 13.30 3.78 -20.90
C ILE A 131 13.63 2.80 -22.03
N MET A 132 13.24 1.54 -21.89
CA MET A 132 13.45 0.53 -22.93
C MET A 132 12.75 0.91 -24.24
N ARG A 133 11.51 1.40 -24.16
CA ARG A 133 10.76 1.90 -25.31
C ARG A 133 11.48 3.06 -26.00
N TYR A 134 12.06 3.98 -25.23
CA TYR A 134 12.85 5.08 -25.77
C TYR A 134 14.07 4.57 -26.57
N TRP A 135 14.82 3.61 -26.04
CA TRP A 135 15.93 2.99 -26.77
C TRP A 135 15.46 2.24 -28.03
N LEU A 136 14.28 1.63 -27.99
CA LEU A 136 13.69 0.94 -29.14
C LEU A 136 13.31 1.92 -30.26
N VAL A 137 12.74 3.09 -29.93
CA VAL A 137 12.42 4.12 -30.93
C VAL A 137 13.68 4.71 -31.56
N GLN A 138 14.78 4.79 -30.82
CA GLN A 138 16.07 5.26 -31.36
C GLN A 138 16.79 4.25 -32.26
N LEU A 139 16.32 3.00 -32.34
CA LEU A 139 16.88 2.00 -33.26
C LEU A 139 16.56 2.26 -34.75
N VAL A 140 15.80 3.31 -35.08
CA VAL A 140 15.48 3.66 -36.48
C VAL A 140 16.79 3.87 -37.26
N PRO A 141 16.99 3.18 -38.41
CA PRO A 141 18.32 3.07 -39.02
C PRO A 141 18.79 4.42 -39.59
N ARG A 142 19.95 4.92 -39.11
CA ARG A 142 20.81 5.77 -39.94
C ARG A 142 21.66 4.84 -40.81
N LYS A 143 21.69 5.09 -42.13
CA LYS A 143 22.45 4.28 -43.09
C LYS A 143 23.92 4.16 -42.61
N ASN A 144 24.43 2.92 -42.56
CA ASN A 144 25.84 2.51 -42.35
C ASN A 144 26.36 2.18 -40.93
N GLU A 145 25.54 1.72 -39.98
CA GLU A 145 26.05 1.27 -38.65
C GLU A 145 25.54 -0.10 -38.15
N THR A 146 25.65 -1.17 -38.94
CA THR A 146 25.19 -2.52 -38.58
C THR A 146 25.76 -3.08 -37.26
N LYS A 147 27.04 -2.81 -36.93
CA LYS A 147 27.66 -3.21 -35.64
C LYS A 147 27.08 -2.45 -34.43
N SER A 148 26.70 -1.19 -34.62
CA SER A 148 26.09 -0.33 -33.60
C SER A 148 24.67 -0.82 -33.26
N ILE A 149 23.91 -1.18 -34.29
CA ILE A 149 22.54 -1.73 -34.18
C ILE A 149 22.52 -3.04 -33.38
N ALA A 150 23.44 -3.97 -33.67
CA ALA A 150 23.54 -5.24 -32.94
C ALA A 150 23.85 -5.03 -31.45
N LYS A 151 24.74 -4.10 -31.11
CA LYS A 151 25.09 -3.77 -29.72
C LYS A 151 23.91 -3.17 -28.97
N THR A 152 23.18 -2.23 -29.58
CA THR A 152 22.00 -1.59 -28.99
C THR A 152 20.85 -2.58 -28.83
N THR A 153 20.63 -3.46 -29.82
CA THR A 153 19.62 -4.52 -29.75
C THR A 153 19.90 -5.47 -28.59
N ASN A 154 21.16 -5.91 -28.41
CA ASN A 154 21.56 -6.73 -27.26
C ASN A 154 21.32 -6.02 -25.93
N LYS A 155 21.56 -4.71 -25.84
CA LYS A 155 21.27 -3.91 -24.63
C LYS A 155 19.77 -3.93 -24.30
N ILE A 156 18.91 -3.77 -25.30
CA ILE A 156 17.45 -3.78 -25.12
C ILE A 156 16.95 -5.16 -24.69
N ILE A 157 17.44 -6.24 -25.32
CA ILE A 157 17.08 -7.62 -24.96
C ILE A 157 17.43 -7.89 -23.48
N ARG A 158 18.65 -7.52 -23.05
CA ARG A 158 19.07 -7.67 -21.65
C ARG A 158 18.18 -6.87 -20.70
N LYS A 159 17.83 -5.63 -21.04
CA LYS A 159 16.94 -4.80 -20.21
C LYS A 159 15.53 -5.42 -20.12
N HIS A 160 15.00 -5.94 -21.22
CA HIS A 160 13.72 -6.64 -21.24
C HIS A 160 13.71 -7.88 -20.34
N GLN A 161 14.77 -8.72 -20.43
CA GLN A 161 14.94 -9.88 -19.55
C GLN A 161 15.03 -9.48 -18.07
N LYS A 162 15.73 -8.39 -17.75
CA LYS A 162 15.80 -7.84 -16.39
C LYS A 162 14.42 -7.39 -15.88
N ILE A 163 13.62 -6.72 -16.72
CA ILE A 163 12.24 -6.31 -16.40
C ILE A 163 11.35 -7.53 -16.11
N ILE A 164 11.44 -8.59 -16.92
CA ILE A 164 10.69 -9.83 -16.70
C ILE A 164 11.10 -10.47 -15.36
N GLY A 165 12.40 -10.60 -15.11
CA GLY A 165 12.92 -11.17 -13.86
C GLY A 165 12.46 -10.37 -12.63
N PHE A 166 12.51 -9.04 -12.71
CA PHE A 166 12.02 -8.15 -11.66
C PHE A 166 10.52 -8.31 -11.43
N SER A 167 9.73 -8.35 -12.50
CA SER A 167 8.27 -8.57 -12.43
C SER A 167 7.94 -9.91 -11.77
N LYS A 168 8.72 -10.96 -12.05
CA LYS A 168 8.53 -12.27 -11.40
C LYS A 168 8.85 -12.23 -9.91
N ASN A 169 9.83 -11.43 -9.49
CA ASN A 169 10.11 -11.20 -8.08
C ASN A 169 8.97 -10.45 -7.37
N ILE A 170 8.37 -9.44 -8.01
CA ILE A 170 7.17 -8.76 -7.51
C ILE A 170 6.03 -9.77 -7.34
N GLU A 171 5.73 -10.54 -8.38
CA GLU A 171 4.67 -11.55 -8.36
C GLU A 171 4.87 -12.55 -7.21
N ASN A 172 6.09 -13.08 -7.04
CA ASN A 172 6.40 -14.02 -5.97
C ASN A 172 6.26 -13.40 -4.57
N LEU A 173 6.55 -12.10 -4.42
CA LEU A 173 6.44 -11.39 -3.14
C LEU A 173 4.98 -11.04 -2.82
N TYR A 174 4.22 -10.58 -3.82
CA TYR A 174 2.94 -9.92 -3.62
C TYR A 174 1.71 -10.73 -4.02
N SER A 175 1.81 -11.85 -4.74
CA SER A 175 0.61 -12.58 -5.20
C SER A 175 -0.32 -12.95 -4.05
N TYR A 176 0.22 -13.54 -2.98
CA TYR A 176 -0.57 -13.92 -1.81
C TYR A 176 -1.05 -12.69 -1.01
N ILE A 177 -0.20 -11.67 -0.86
CA ILE A 177 -0.53 -10.43 -0.14
C ILE A 177 -1.68 -9.70 -0.86
N ALA A 178 -1.59 -9.56 -2.18
CA ALA A 178 -2.60 -8.92 -3.01
C ALA A 178 -3.92 -9.70 -2.98
N LEU A 179 -3.87 -11.03 -3.01
CA LEU A 179 -5.06 -11.87 -2.86
C LEU A 179 -5.73 -11.65 -1.50
N LEU A 180 -4.96 -11.69 -0.40
CA LEU A 180 -5.49 -11.43 0.93
C LEU A 180 -6.11 -10.04 1.03
N GLN A 181 -5.45 -9.02 0.47
CA GLN A 181 -5.96 -7.65 0.47
C GLN A 181 -7.25 -7.55 -0.34
N PHE A 182 -7.30 -8.18 -1.51
CA PHE A 182 -8.48 -8.18 -2.38
C PHE A 182 -9.67 -8.86 -1.72
N VAL A 183 -9.47 -10.04 -1.14
CA VAL A 183 -10.52 -10.77 -0.42
C VAL A 183 -11.00 -9.97 0.80
N SER A 184 -10.06 -9.45 1.61
CA SER A 184 -10.40 -8.64 2.79
C SER A 184 -11.19 -7.40 2.43
N ASN A 185 -10.76 -6.66 1.39
CA ASN A 185 -11.47 -5.48 0.91
C ASN A 185 -12.86 -5.83 0.38
N THR A 186 -13.00 -6.95 -0.33
CA THR A 186 -14.30 -7.43 -0.83
C THR A 186 -15.26 -7.73 0.32
N ILE A 187 -14.80 -8.48 1.32
CA ILE A 187 -15.59 -8.78 2.52
C ILE A 187 -15.99 -7.49 3.23
N MET A 188 -15.06 -6.56 3.42
CA MET A 188 -15.32 -5.26 4.06
C MET A 188 -16.38 -4.45 3.31
N ILE A 189 -16.27 -4.33 1.97
CA ILE A 189 -17.25 -3.61 1.16
C ILE A 189 -18.62 -4.27 1.23
N CYS A 190 -18.70 -5.60 1.13
CA CYS A 190 -19.96 -6.34 1.23
C CYS A 190 -20.62 -6.14 2.60
N SER A 191 -19.86 -6.26 3.69
CA SER A 191 -20.37 -6.04 5.05
C SER A 191 -20.85 -4.60 5.26
N LEU A 192 -20.09 -3.61 4.79
CA LEU A 192 -20.51 -2.19 4.84
C LEU A 192 -21.80 -1.96 4.04
N GLY A 193 -21.90 -2.53 2.84
CA GLY A 193 -23.11 -2.45 2.01
C GLY A 193 -24.33 -3.05 2.72
N PHE A 194 -24.17 -4.21 3.36
CA PHE A 194 -25.22 -4.84 4.14
C PHE A 194 -25.66 -3.97 5.34
N LEU A 195 -24.72 -3.38 6.07
CA LEU A 195 -25.01 -2.47 7.19
C LEU A 195 -25.79 -1.23 6.71
N ILE A 196 -25.36 -0.61 5.61
CA ILE A 196 -26.04 0.56 5.02
C ILE A 196 -27.49 0.22 4.67
N VAL A 197 -27.73 -0.93 4.01
CA VAL A 197 -29.09 -1.38 3.65
C VAL A 197 -29.92 -1.64 4.90
N THR A 198 -29.36 -2.30 5.91
CA THR A 198 -30.06 -2.63 7.16
C THR A 198 -30.49 -1.36 7.91
N VAL A 199 -29.58 -0.41 8.10
CA VAL A 199 -29.89 0.89 8.73
C VAL A 199 -30.98 1.63 7.94
N SER A 200 -30.87 1.65 6.61
CA SER A 200 -31.86 2.30 5.74
C SER A 200 -33.25 1.68 5.80
N ILE A 201 -33.35 0.38 6.11
CA ILE A 201 -34.64 -0.32 6.29
C ILE A 201 -35.20 -0.02 7.68
N THR A 202 -34.36 -0.09 8.72
CA THR A 202 -34.75 0.23 10.10
C THR A 202 -35.25 1.67 10.22
N ASP A 203 -34.58 2.64 9.59
CA ASP A 203 -35.02 4.03 9.57
C ASP A 203 -36.40 4.19 8.89
N ARG A 204 -36.69 3.40 7.85
CA ARG A 204 -38.03 3.38 7.24
C ARG A 204 -39.07 2.69 8.12
N ALA A 205 -38.70 1.64 8.85
CA ALA A 205 -39.61 0.90 9.73
C ALA A 205 -39.98 1.68 11.00
N ILE A 206 -39.18 2.67 11.42
CA ILE A 206 -39.50 3.59 12.53
C ILE A 206 -40.43 4.74 12.08
N ILE A 207 -40.55 4.98 10.78
CA ILE A 207 -41.38 6.07 10.19
C ILE A 207 -42.81 5.58 9.82
N PHE A 208 -43.09 4.28 9.92
CA PHE A 208 -44.44 3.69 9.77
C PHE A 208 -44.93 3.09 11.08
#